data_AF-A0A2U2MXR7-F1
#
_entry.id   AF-A0A2U2MXR7-F1
#
_cell.length_a   1.000
_cell.length_b   1.000
_cell.length_c   1.000
_cell.angle_alpha   90.00
_cell.angle_beta   90.00
_cell.angle_gamma   90.00
#
_symmetry.space_group_name_H-M   'P 1'
#
loop_
_entity.id
_entity.type
_entity.pdbx_description
1 polymer ?
#
loop_
_entity_poly.entity_id
_entity_poly.type
_entity_poly.pdbx_seq_one_letter_code
_entity_poly.pdbx_strand_id
1 'polypeptide(L)'
;MTTMSVPEALINRLTEGRVILFLGAGALQGTTLPREKKPVLGEGLRELISDQFLDGEYKNESLAFVADLAVEADSLFSVQDFVASQFADIAPADFHLQIPQFNWRAIFTTNYDRLPEIVYEQCHDRLQSPRVILSNSDNLDETRRTNDIVPLVKLHGCITRTHDSSLPLILSTEQYIDYKKYRDRLFGYLYDLGHENTIVFVGHSLQDQNIREVIKQIGR
;
A
#
# COMPACT_ATOMS: atom_id res chain seq x y z
N MET A 1 -12.50 -8.64 -26.77
CA MET A 1 -12.43 -8.15 -25.38
C MET A 1 -13.85 -7.87 -24.93
N THR A 2 -14.39 -8.66 -24.01
CA THR A 2 -15.70 -8.37 -23.40
C THR A 2 -15.58 -7.07 -22.62
N THR A 3 -16.25 -6.01 -23.07
CA THR A 3 -16.40 -4.78 -22.31
C THR A 3 -17.17 -5.13 -21.03
N MET A 4 -16.46 -5.27 -19.91
CA MET A 4 -17.12 -5.34 -18.60
C MET A 4 -17.87 -4.02 -18.40
N SER A 5 -19.19 -4.08 -18.32
CA SER A 5 -19.99 -2.94 -17.91
C SER A 5 -19.75 -2.69 -16.42
N VAL A 6 -19.20 -1.53 -16.07
CA VAL A 6 -19.08 -1.09 -14.67
C VAL A 6 -20.49 -0.94 -14.11
N PRO A 7 -20.82 -1.52 -12.93
CA PRO A 7 -22.14 -1.40 -12.35
C PRO A 7 -22.52 0.07 -12.10
N GLU A 8 -23.72 0.49 -12.51
CA GLU A 8 -24.21 1.86 -12.31
C GLU A 8 -24.20 2.27 -10.82
N ALA A 9 -24.51 1.32 -9.92
CA ALA A 9 -24.41 1.54 -8.49
C ALA A 9 -23.01 1.96 -8.02
N LEU A 10 -21.94 1.41 -8.63
CA LEU A 10 -20.56 1.80 -8.33
C LEU A 10 -20.27 3.20 -8.87
N ILE A 11 -20.76 3.52 -10.08
CA ILE A 11 -20.60 4.86 -10.67
C ILE A 11 -21.24 5.91 -9.76
N ASN A 12 -22.48 5.67 -9.32
CA ASN A 12 -23.19 6.59 -8.42
C ASN A 12 -22.43 6.78 -7.10
N ARG A 13 -21.97 5.67 -6.48
CA ARG A 13 -21.15 5.72 -5.26
C ARG A 13 -19.85 6.51 -5.44
N LEU A 14 -19.21 6.38 -6.60
CA LEU A 14 -17.97 7.09 -6.92
C LEU A 14 -18.23 8.59 -7.08
N THR A 15 -19.31 8.97 -7.77
CA THR A 15 -19.71 10.38 -7.90
C THR A 15 -20.11 11.02 -6.58
N GLU A 16 -20.64 10.24 -5.64
CA GLU A 16 -20.98 10.67 -4.28
C GLU A 16 -19.75 10.76 -3.33
N GLY A 17 -18.56 10.36 -3.78
CA GLY A 17 -17.36 10.31 -2.92
C GLY A 17 -17.42 9.21 -1.85
N ARG A 18 -18.18 8.14 -2.10
CA ARG A 18 -18.43 7.01 -1.18
C ARG A 18 -17.69 5.73 -1.58
N VAL A 19 -16.56 5.89 -2.26
CA VAL A 19 -15.70 4.78 -2.69
C VAL A 19 -14.33 4.90 -2.06
N ILE A 20 -13.88 3.82 -1.46
CA ILE A 20 -12.52 3.62 -0.96
C ILE A 20 -11.74 2.92 -2.06
N LEU A 21 -10.59 3.47 -2.44
CA LEU A 21 -9.64 2.80 -3.31
C LEU A 21 -8.65 2.00 -2.45
N PHE A 22 -8.51 0.71 -2.72
CA PHE A 22 -7.52 -0.14 -2.05
C PHE A 22 -6.50 -0.67 -3.07
N LEU A 23 -5.25 -0.25 -2.92
CA LEU A 23 -4.15 -0.59 -3.84
C LEU A 23 -3.24 -1.68 -3.24
N GLY A 24 -3.07 -2.77 -3.98
CA GLY A 24 -2.06 -3.80 -3.69
C GLY A 24 -0.90 -3.79 -4.66
N ALA A 25 0.01 -4.75 -4.53
CA ALA A 25 1.27 -4.77 -5.30
C ALA A 25 1.05 -4.80 -6.82
N GLY A 26 -0.03 -5.43 -7.29
CA GLY A 26 -0.41 -5.44 -8.70
C GLY A 26 -0.81 -4.06 -9.26
N ALA A 27 -1.07 -3.07 -8.41
CA ALA A 27 -1.26 -1.69 -8.84
C ALA A 27 0.03 -1.05 -9.37
N LEU A 28 1.20 -1.68 -9.15
CA LEU A 28 2.46 -1.27 -9.75
C LEU A 28 2.61 -1.76 -11.19
N GLN A 29 1.72 -2.63 -11.69
CA GLN A 29 1.78 -3.11 -13.06
C GLN A 29 1.83 -1.94 -14.03
N GLY A 30 2.77 -1.97 -14.99
CA GLY A 30 2.94 -0.91 -15.98
C GLY A 30 3.76 0.30 -15.51
N THR A 31 4.10 0.40 -14.22
CA THR A 31 5.09 1.39 -13.78
C THR A 31 6.48 1.04 -14.31
N THR A 32 7.35 2.04 -14.36
CA THR A 32 8.76 1.87 -14.73
C THR A 32 9.65 2.23 -13.55
N LEU A 33 10.77 1.55 -13.45
CA LEU A 33 11.85 1.87 -12.53
C LEU A 33 13.11 2.25 -13.33
N PRO A 34 14.07 2.97 -12.71
CA PRO A 34 15.34 3.27 -13.36
C PRO A 34 16.01 2.02 -13.95
N ARG A 35 16.73 2.21 -15.07
CA ARG A 35 17.42 1.14 -15.81
C ARG A 35 16.48 0.06 -16.38
N GLU A 36 15.26 0.46 -16.77
CA GLU A 36 14.25 -0.42 -17.40
C GLU A 36 13.84 -1.62 -16.54
N LYS A 37 14.07 -1.53 -15.22
CA LYS A 37 13.59 -2.54 -14.29
C LYS A 37 12.07 -2.50 -14.22
N LYS A 38 11.47 -3.68 -14.06
CA LYS A 38 10.06 -3.80 -13.71
C LYS A 38 9.91 -3.78 -12.19
N PRO A 39 8.81 -3.22 -11.67
CA PRO A 39 8.51 -3.28 -10.24
C PRO A 39 8.45 -4.74 -9.80
N VAL A 40 9.00 -4.98 -8.61
CA VAL A 40 9.13 -6.31 -8.05
C VAL A 40 7.90 -6.59 -7.20
N LEU A 41 7.21 -7.71 -7.48
CA LEU A 41 6.07 -8.20 -6.70
C LEU A 41 6.56 -9.21 -5.64
N GLY A 42 5.68 -9.65 -4.74
CA GLY A 42 6.02 -10.44 -3.55
C GLY A 42 7.04 -11.58 -3.77
N GLU A 43 6.84 -12.43 -4.78
CA GLU A 43 7.77 -13.53 -5.08
C GLU A 43 9.16 -13.04 -5.54
N GLY A 44 9.19 -12.02 -6.38
CA GLY A 44 10.45 -11.41 -6.81
C GLY A 44 11.16 -10.69 -5.67
N LEU A 45 10.42 -10.09 -4.73
CA LEU A 45 11.03 -9.38 -3.61
C LEU A 45 11.70 -10.36 -2.67
N ARG A 46 11.07 -11.52 -2.45
CA ARG A 46 11.65 -12.64 -1.70
C ARG A 46 12.96 -13.08 -2.33
N GLU A 47 12.99 -13.30 -3.65
CA GLU A 47 14.20 -13.74 -4.35
C GLU A 47 15.33 -12.72 -4.20
N LEU A 48 15.03 -11.43 -4.33
CA LEU A 48 16.02 -10.37 -4.16
C LEU A 48 16.57 -10.29 -2.74
N ILE A 49 15.73 -10.43 -1.72
CA ILE A 49 16.19 -10.45 -0.32
C ILE A 49 17.05 -11.69 -0.06
N SER A 50 16.61 -12.85 -0.54
CA SER A 50 17.36 -14.11 -0.45
C SER A 50 18.74 -13.99 -1.11
N ASP A 51 18.82 -13.45 -2.32
CA ASP A 51 20.09 -13.25 -3.05
C ASP A 51 21.02 -12.25 -2.35
N GLN A 52 20.45 -11.21 -1.73
CA GLN A 52 21.23 -10.15 -1.10
C GLN A 52 21.77 -10.52 0.28
N PHE A 53 21.00 -11.25 1.09
CA PHE A 53 21.29 -11.45 2.51
C PHE A 53 21.52 -12.90 2.91
N LEU A 54 21.12 -13.87 2.07
CA LEU A 54 21.08 -15.29 2.42
C LEU A 54 21.71 -16.19 1.34
N ASP A 55 22.65 -15.65 0.54
CA ASP A 55 23.37 -16.37 -0.52
C ASP A 55 22.46 -17.11 -1.53
N GLY A 56 21.23 -16.62 -1.73
CA GLY A 56 20.24 -17.21 -2.63
C GLY A 56 19.51 -18.43 -2.06
N GLU A 57 19.64 -18.71 -0.76
CA GLU A 57 18.92 -19.78 -0.06
C GLU A 57 17.48 -19.37 0.29
N TYR A 58 16.62 -20.35 0.63
CA TYR A 58 15.25 -20.14 1.09
C TYR A 58 14.28 -19.52 0.08
N LYS A 59 14.61 -19.51 -1.22
CA LYS A 59 13.72 -19.01 -2.29
C LYS A 59 12.40 -19.77 -2.44
N ASN A 60 12.23 -20.93 -1.81
CA ASN A 60 10.96 -21.66 -1.83
C ASN A 60 10.07 -21.34 -0.62
N GLU A 61 10.58 -20.57 0.35
CA GLU A 61 9.86 -20.19 1.56
C GLU A 61 8.96 -18.98 1.34
N SER A 62 8.21 -18.60 2.38
CA SER A 62 7.41 -17.37 2.35
C SER A 62 8.29 -16.12 2.41
N LEU A 63 7.81 -15.01 1.83
CA LEU A 63 8.50 -13.71 1.91
C LEU A 63 8.75 -13.29 3.37
N ALA A 64 7.78 -13.51 4.26
CA ALA A 64 7.90 -13.14 5.67
C ALA A 64 9.02 -13.90 6.37
N PHE A 65 9.12 -15.22 6.13
CA PHE A 65 10.18 -16.05 6.68
C PHE A 65 11.56 -15.65 6.17
N VAL A 66 11.69 -15.42 4.85
CA VAL A 66 12.96 -14.95 4.25
C VAL A 66 13.37 -13.58 4.81
N ALA A 67 12.40 -12.70 5.06
CA ALA A 67 12.65 -11.40 5.67
C ALA A 67 13.11 -11.52 7.14
N ASP A 68 12.55 -12.44 7.94
CA ASP A 68 13.02 -12.68 9.31
C ASP A 68 14.48 -13.13 9.30
N LEU A 69 14.83 -14.13 8.47
CA LEU A 69 16.21 -14.61 8.35
C LEU A 69 17.17 -13.51 7.88
N ALA A 70 16.77 -12.67 6.93
CA ALA A 70 17.60 -11.57 6.46
C ALA A 70 17.84 -10.51 7.55
N VAL A 71 16.83 -10.22 8.38
CA VAL A 71 16.96 -9.29 9.51
C VAL A 71 17.87 -9.87 10.60
N GLU A 72 17.81 -11.17 10.85
CA GLU A 72 18.70 -11.87 11.78
C GLU A 72 20.15 -11.94 11.27
N ALA A 73 20.34 -12.17 9.97
CA ALA A 73 21.65 -12.29 9.34
C ALA A 73 22.39 -10.94 9.25
N ASP A 74 21.65 -9.84 9.14
CA ASP A 74 22.20 -8.49 9.09
C ASP A 74 21.50 -7.58 10.11
N SER A 75 20.55 -6.76 9.69
CA SER A 75 19.86 -5.82 10.53
C SER A 75 18.55 -5.34 9.92
N LEU A 76 17.63 -4.93 10.78
CA LEU A 76 16.31 -4.41 10.41
C LEU A 76 16.40 -3.25 9.39
N PHE A 77 17.31 -2.31 9.61
CA PHE A 77 17.43 -1.12 8.77
C PHE A 77 18.08 -1.45 7.42
N SER A 78 19.10 -2.31 7.40
CA SER A 78 19.75 -2.75 6.16
C SER A 78 18.77 -3.45 5.22
N VAL A 79 17.94 -4.36 5.74
CA VAL A 79 16.90 -5.03 4.96
C VAL A 79 15.85 -4.04 4.47
N GLN A 80 15.38 -3.11 5.31
CA GLN A 80 14.38 -2.12 4.90
C GLN A 80 14.92 -1.13 3.85
N ASP A 81 16.18 -0.74 3.94
CA ASP A 81 16.82 0.13 2.94
C ASP A 81 16.99 -0.60 1.61
N PHE A 82 17.35 -1.88 1.65
CA PHE A 82 17.38 -2.72 0.46
C PHE A 82 15.99 -2.80 -0.19
N VAL A 83 14.93 -3.05 0.59
CA VAL A 83 13.54 -3.05 0.10
C VAL A 83 13.19 -1.69 -0.50
N ALA A 84 13.49 -0.60 0.20
CA ALA A 84 13.20 0.75 -0.28
C ALA A 84 13.88 1.06 -1.61
N SER A 85 15.13 0.61 -1.78
CA SER A 85 15.88 0.79 -3.02
C SER A 85 15.25 0.07 -4.23
N GLN A 86 14.44 -0.97 -4.02
CA GLN A 86 13.72 -1.65 -5.11
C GLN A 86 12.54 -0.84 -5.67
N PHE A 87 12.06 0.15 -4.92
CA PHE A 87 10.91 0.99 -5.29
C PHE A 87 11.27 2.47 -5.46
N ALA A 88 12.55 2.80 -5.37
CA ALA A 88 13.04 4.16 -5.58
C ALA A 88 12.78 4.62 -7.02
N ASP A 89 12.40 5.90 -7.17
CA ASP A 89 12.18 6.57 -8.45
C ASP A 89 11.17 5.87 -9.38
N ILE A 90 10.15 5.25 -8.80
CA ILE A 90 9.04 4.66 -9.56
C ILE A 90 8.30 5.74 -10.37
N ALA A 91 8.06 5.46 -11.65
CA ALA A 91 7.33 6.36 -12.54
C ALA A 91 5.98 5.74 -12.97
N PRO A 92 4.87 6.50 -12.89
CA PRO A 92 3.55 6.02 -13.25
C PRO A 92 3.41 5.84 -14.77
N ALA A 93 2.60 4.86 -15.18
CA ALA A 93 1.99 4.84 -16.52
C ALA A 93 0.77 5.76 -16.60
N ASP A 94 0.39 6.16 -17.82
CA ASP A 94 -0.71 7.10 -18.11
C ASP A 94 -2.04 6.78 -17.40
N PHE A 95 -2.39 5.50 -17.30
CA PHE A 95 -3.65 5.11 -16.64
C PHE A 95 -3.63 5.32 -15.12
N HIS A 96 -2.47 5.35 -14.48
CA HIS A 96 -2.37 5.70 -13.07
C HIS A 96 -2.72 7.17 -12.84
N LEU A 97 -2.39 8.05 -13.79
CA LEU A 97 -2.69 9.49 -13.73
C LEU A 97 -4.19 9.80 -13.71
N GLN A 98 -5.05 8.80 -13.94
CA GLN A 98 -6.49 8.91 -13.78
C GLN A 98 -6.93 8.84 -12.30
N ILE A 99 -6.13 8.29 -11.39
CA ILE A 99 -6.50 8.14 -9.98
C ILE A 99 -6.94 9.47 -9.34
N PRO A 100 -6.23 10.61 -9.52
CA PRO A 100 -6.61 11.88 -8.89
C PRO A 100 -7.84 12.57 -9.52
N GLN A 101 -8.36 12.02 -10.62
CA GLN A 101 -9.55 12.53 -11.33
C GLN A 101 -10.86 12.05 -10.68
N PHE A 102 -10.78 11.22 -9.64
CA PHE A 102 -11.93 10.73 -8.89
C PHE A 102 -11.91 11.27 -7.47
N ASN A 103 -13.10 11.52 -6.92
CA ASN A 103 -13.29 11.91 -5.53
C ASN A 103 -13.36 10.65 -4.66
N TRP A 104 -12.25 10.30 -4.01
CA TRP A 104 -12.17 9.12 -3.16
C TRP A 104 -12.53 9.45 -1.72
N ARG A 105 -13.20 8.51 -1.05
CA ARG A 105 -13.45 8.60 0.39
C ARG A 105 -12.14 8.52 1.18
N ALA A 106 -11.27 7.61 0.75
CA ALA A 106 -9.93 7.34 1.25
C ALA A 106 -9.20 6.43 0.25
N ILE A 107 -7.88 6.45 0.28
CA ILE A 107 -7.01 5.50 -0.42
C ILE A 107 -6.27 4.70 0.64
N PHE A 108 -6.37 3.38 0.59
CA PHE A 108 -5.58 2.46 1.41
C PHE A 108 -4.61 1.70 0.52
N THR A 109 -3.43 1.39 1.05
CA THR A 109 -2.49 0.51 0.37
C THR A 109 -1.66 -0.31 1.34
N THR A 110 -1.28 -1.50 0.90
CA THR A 110 -0.25 -2.35 1.52
C THR A 110 1.12 -2.19 0.86
N ASN A 111 1.23 -1.35 -0.17
CA ASN A 111 2.50 -1.15 -0.85
C ASN A 111 3.38 -0.13 -0.11
N TYR A 112 4.70 -0.33 -0.23
CA TYR A 112 5.70 0.56 0.37
C TYR A 112 6.03 1.76 -0.51
N ASP A 113 5.89 1.64 -1.83
CA ASP A 113 6.30 2.62 -2.84
C ASP A 113 5.48 3.92 -2.81
N ARG A 114 5.94 4.97 -3.52
CA ARG A 114 5.26 6.28 -3.56
C ARG A 114 4.35 6.50 -4.77
N LEU A 115 3.91 5.45 -5.48
CA LEU A 115 3.14 5.61 -6.71
C LEU A 115 1.90 6.50 -6.52
N PRO A 116 1.04 6.30 -5.51
CA PRO A 116 -0.11 7.18 -5.31
C PRO A 116 0.30 8.64 -5.09
N GLU A 117 1.30 8.88 -4.24
CA GLU A 117 1.83 10.22 -3.97
C GLU A 117 2.31 10.91 -5.25
N ILE A 118 3.14 10.22 -6.04
CA ILE A 118 3.70 10.73 -7.29
C ILE A 118 2.61 11.05 -8.31
N VAL A 119 1.61 10.18 -8.42
CA VAL A 119 0.47 10.36 -9.33
C VAL A 119 -0.32 11.63 -9.00
N TYR A 120 -0.56 11.90 -7.70
CA TYR A 120 -1.22 13.13 -7.27
C TYR A 120 -0.32 14.37 -7.43
N GLU A 121 0.99 14.24 -7.24
CA GLU A 121 1.96 15.32 -7.47
C GLU A 121 2.01 15.74 -8.95
N GLN A 122 1.91 14.78 -9.88
CA GLN A 122 1.96 15.01 -11.33
C GLN A 122 0.63 15.48 -11.94
N CYS A 123 -0.48 15.33 -11.23
CA CYS A 123 -1.81 15.69 -11.72
C CYS A 123 -2.21 17.10 -11.25
N HIS A 124 -2.24 18.06 -12.17
CA HIS A 124 -2.53 19.47 -11.89
C HIS A 124 -4.02 19.75 -11.63
N ASP A 125 -4.89 19.02 -12.31
CA ASP A 125 -6.35 19.11 -12.26
C ASP A 125 -6.97 18.08 -11.30
N ARG A 126 -6.18 17.57 -10.35
CA ARG A 126 -6.64 16.66 -9.29
C ARG A 126 -7.82 17.24 -8.51
N LEU A 127 -8.79 16.39 -8.17
CA LEU A 127 -9.96 16.79 -7.37
C LEU A 127 -9.66 16.94 -5.88
N GLN A 128 -8.63 16.22 -5.39
CA GLN A 128 -8.25 16.19 -3.97
C GLN A 128 -6.72 16.19 -3.85
N SER A 129 -6.21 16.65 -2.72
CA SER A 129 -4.79 16.52 -2.37
C SER A 129 -4.60 15.37 -1.37
N PRO A 130 -3.61 14.49 -1.57
CA PRO A 130 -3.43 13.35 -0.69
C PRO A 130 -2.77 13.78 0.62
N ARG A 131 -3.21 13.19 1.72
CA ARG A 131 -2.51 13.26 3.00
C ARG A 131 -2.03 11.86 3.38
N VAL A 132 -0.70 11.68 3.39
CA VAL A 132 -0.09 10.41 3.77
C VAL A 132 -0.25 10.17 5.28
N ILE A 133 -0.66 8.96 5.65
CA ILE A 133 -0.87 8.52 7.03
C ILE A 133 -0.19 7.16 7.19
N LEU A 134 0.81 7.09 8.08
CA LEU A 134 1.65 5.89 8.28
C LEU A 134 1.46 5.27 9.66
N SER A 135 0.91 6.03 10.61
CA SER A 135 0.89 5.68 12.03
C SER A 135 -0.16 6.44 12.83
N ASN A 136 -0.36 6.01 14.07
CA ASN A 136 -1.27 6.63 15.02
C ASN A 136 -0.93 8.08 15.38
N SER A 137 0.31 8.51 15.19
CA SER A 137 0.75 9.88 15.45
C SER A 137 0.37 10.85 14.32
N ASP A 138 0.05 10.33 13.14
CA ASP A 138 -0.38 11.14 12.01
C ASP A 138 -1.83 11.60 12.23
N ASN A 139 -2.12 12.87 11.91
CA ASN A 139 -3.44 13.43 12.17
C ASN A 139 -4.49 12.94 11.15
N LEU A 140 -5.27 11.94 11.58
CA LEU A 140 -6.41 11.38 10.84
C LEU A 140 -7.64 12.31 10.78
N ASP A 141 -7.77 13.28 11.70
CA ASP A 141 -9.00 14.09 11.84
C ASP A 141 -9.03 15.29 10.87
N GLU A 142 -7.86 15.77 10.43
CA GLU A 142 -7.78 16.88 9.47
C GLU A 142 -8.36 16.50 8.10
N THR A 143 -8.32 15.22 7.72
CA THR A 143 -8.92 14.73 6.45
C THR A 143 -10.45 14.69 6.48
N ARG A 144 -11.08 14.86 7.66
CA ARG A 144 -12.54 14.84 7.82
C ARG A 144 -13.18 16.21 7.67
N ARG A 145 -12.38 17.28 7.60
CA ARG A 145 -12.85 18.68 7.68
C ARG A 145 -13.15 19.31 6.32
N THR A 146 -12.56 18.79 5.25
CA THR A 146 -12.65 19.36 3.90
C THR A 146 -12.75 18.25 2.87
N ASN A 147 -13.54 18.45 1.81
CA ASN A 147 -13.61 17.49 0.70
C ASN A 147 -12.36 17.52 -0.20
N ASP A 148 -11.52 18.56 -0.08
CA ASP A 148 -10.33 18.77 -0.90
C ASP A 148 -9.13 17.89 -0.49
N ILE A 149 -9.26 17.11 0.60
CA ILE A 149 -8.19 16.24 1.12
C ILE A 149 -8.65 14.79 1.07
N VAL A 150 -7.81 13.92 0.50
CA VAL A 150 -8.01 12.48 0.54
C VAL A 150 -6.98 11.83 1.49
N PRO A 151 -7.42 11.08 2.52
CA PRO A 151 -6.51 10.29 3.33
C PRO A 151 -5.88 9.19 2.47
N LEU A 152 -4.54 9.15 2.42
CA LEU A 152 -3.75 8.08 1.83
C LEU A 152 -3.08 7.28 2.95
N VAL A 153 -3.70 6.17 3.32
CA VAL A 153 -3.32 5.34 4.47
C VAL A 153 -2.46 4.17 4.02
N LYS A 154 -1.22 4.12 4.48
CA LYS A 154 -0.25 3.06 4.10
C LYS A 154 -0.08 2.09 5.25
N LEU A 155 -0.82 0.98 5.16
CA LEU A 155 -1.01 0.04 6.26
C LEU A 155 0.28 -0.70 6.61
N HIS A 156 1.15 -0.94 5.63
CA HIS A 156 2.40 -1.69 5.80
C HIS A 156 3.65 -0.79 5.85
N GLY A 157 3.46 0.52 5.96
CA GLY A 157 4.55 1.49 5.99
C GLY A 157 4.86 2.10 4.62
N CYS A 158 5.98 2.81 4.53
CA CYS A 158 6.38 3.54 3.34
C CYS A 158 7.91 3.61 3.25
N ILE A 159 8.45 3.52 2.04
CA ILE A 159 9.89 3.66 1.78
C ILE A 159 10.47 5.01 2.23
N THR A 160 9.63 6.02 2.49
CA THR A 160 10.06 7.31 3.03
C THR A 160 10.38 7.28 4.52
N ARG A 161 10.09 6.18 5.22
CA ARG A 161 10.33 6.00 6.66
C ARG A 161 10.75 4.56 6.96
N THR A 162 12.01 4.23 6.66
CA THR A 162 12.63 2.92 6.96
C THR A 162 13.43 2.91 8.27
N HIS A 163 13.93 4.07 8.71
CA HIS A 163 14.81 4.22 9.87
C HIS A 163 14.04 4.53 11.17
N ASP A 164 12.96 3.79 11.41
CA ASP A 164 12.17 3.90 12.62
C ASP A 164 11.86 2.50 13.16
N SER A 165 12.56 2.09 14.21
CA SER A 165 12.38 0.78 14.83
C SER A 165 11.02 0.62 15.53
N SER A 166 10.33 1.73 15.84
CA SER A 166 8.97 1.69 16.37
C SER A 166 7.94 1.52 15.26
N LEU A 167 8.25 1.94 14.03
CA LEU A 167 7.34 1.89 12.90
C LEU A 167 7.99 1.25 11.66
N PRO A 168 8.53 0.01 11.76
CA PRO A 168 9.16 -0.65 10.62
C PRO A 168 8.14 -0.96 9.53
N LEU A 169 8.59 -1.16 8.29
CA LEU A 169 7.76 -1.79 7.26
C LEU A 169 7.18 -3.11 7.79
N ILE A 170 5.97 -3.49 7.36
CA ILE A 170 5.42 -4.81 7.68
C ILE A 170 5.82 -5.76 6.56
N LEU A 171 6.79 -6.63 6.83
CA LEU A 171 7.35 -7.56 5.85
C LEU A 171 7.62 -8.94 6.47
N SER A 172 8.16 -8.96 7.70
CA SER A 172 8.62 -10.16 8.42
C SER A 172 7.56 -10.69 9.39
N THR A 173 7.69 -11.94 9.87
CA THR A 173 6.70 -12.55 10.77
C THR A 173 6.53 -11.76 12.06
N GLU A 174 7.64 -11.33 12.68
CA GLU A 174 7.59 -10.50 13.89
C GLU A 174 6.84 -9.19 13.65
N GLN A 175 7.06 -8.56 12.50
CA GLN A 175 6.39 -7.31 12.13
C GLN A 175 4.89 -7.53 11.87
N TYR A 176 4.49 -8.68 11.31
CA TYR A 176 3.08 -9.07 11.19
C TYR A 176 2.42 -9.42 12.52
N ILE A 177 3.18 -9.76 13.57
CA ILE A 177 2.66 -9.95 14.93
C ILE A 177 2.43 -8.59 15.59
N ASP A 178 3.42 -7.69 15.52
CA ASP A 178 3.41 -6.40 16.22
C ASP A 178 2.76 -5.25 15.43
N TYR A 179 2.18 -5.54 14.25
CA TYR A 179 1.73 -4.52 13.30
C TYR A 179 0.75 -3.49 13.87
N LYS A 180 -0.05 -3.86 14.87
CA LYS A 180 -1.05 -2.97 15.49
C LYS A 180 -0.45 -1.97 16.47
N LYS A 181 0.74 -2.21 17.03
CA LYS A 181 1.29 -1.43 18.15
C LYS A 181 1.31 0.09 17.91
N TYR A 182 1.55 0.51 16.66
CA TYR A 182 1.57 1.92 16.25
C TYR A 182 0.65 2.24 15.06
N ARG A 183 -0.17 1.28 14.64
CA ARG A 183 -1.05 1.40 13.46
C ARG A 183 -2.48 0.94 13.71
N ASP A 184 -2.86 0.52 14.92
CA ASP A 184 -4.21 0.04 15.23
C ASP A 184 -5.30 1.04 14.80
N ARG A 185 -5.08 2.35 14.95
CA ARG A 185 -6.03 3.37 14.47
C ARG A 185 -6.23 3.34 12.95
N LEU A 186 -5.21 2.97 12.17
CA LEU A 186 -5.31 2.88 10.71
C LEU A 186 -6.17 1.69 10.28
N PHE A 187 -6.00 0.54 10.94
CA PHE A 187 -6.84 -0.64 10.67
C PHE A 187 -8.26 -0.44 11.17
N GLY A 188 -8.45 0.23 12.33
CA GLY A 188 -9.77 0.66 12.80
C GLY A 188 -10.43 1.63 11.81
N TYR A 189 -9.67 2.57 11.26
CA TYR A 189 -10.19 3.49 10.25
C TYR A 189 -10.61 2.79 8.95
N LEU A 190 -9.86 1.78 8.50
CA LEU A 190 -10.26 0.93 7.37
C LEU A 190 -11.57 0.19 7.68
N TYR A 191 -11.70 -0.37 8.88
CA TYR A 191 -12.91 -1.05 9.34
C TYR A 191 -14.11 -0.11 9.33
N ASP A 192 -14.00 1.05 9.99
CA ASP A 192 -15.08 2.04 10.12
C ASP A 192 -15.54 2.52 8.75
N LEU A 193 -14.61 2.95 7.89
CA LEU A 193 -14.97 3.44 6.56
C LEU A 193 -15.51 2.31 5.67
N GLY A 194 -14.96 1.11 5.79
CA GLY A 194 -15.36 -0.04 4.99
C GLY A 194 -16.80 -0.49 5.23
N HIS A 195 -17.35 -0.24 6.42
CA HIS A 195 -18.75 -0.55 6.74
C HIS A 195 -19.74 0.42 6.06
N GLU A 196 -19.33 1.68 5.84
CA GLU A 196 -20.19 2.73 5.30
C GLU A 196 -20.00 2.97 3.79
N ASN A 197 -18.90 2.50 3.21
CA ASN A 197 -18.47 2.86 1.85
C ASN A 197 -18.15 1.62 1.02
N THR A 198 -18.20 1.77 -0.31
CA THR A 198 -17.82 0.70 -1.22
C THR A 198 -16.30 0.64 -1.35
N ILE A 199 -15.69 -0.54 -1.16
CA ILE A 199 -14.25 -0.75 -1.36
C ILE A 199 -14.00 -1.29 -2.77
N VAL A 200 -13.10 -0.66 -3.52
CA VAL A 200 -12.60 -1.13 -4.81
C VAL A 200 -11.15 -1.57 -4.65
N PHE A 201 -10.89 -2.87 -4.80
CA PHE A 201 -9.54 -3.43 -4.76
C PHE A 201 -8.92 -3.42 -6.16
N VAL A 202 -7.71 -2.87 -6.28
CA VAL A 202 -6.93 -2.85 -7.53
C VAL A 202 -5.57 -3.48 -7.27
N GLY A 203 -5.24 -4.52 -8.04
CA GLY A 203 -3.94 -5.19 -7.94
C GLY A 203 -3.67 -5.88 -6.60
N HIS A 204 -4.72 -6.19 -5.83
CA HIS A 204 -4.58 -6.80 -4.50
C HIS A 204 -5.06 -8.25 -4.53
N SER A 205 -4.18 -9.20 -4.21
CA SER A 205 -4.51 -10.63 -4.17
C SER A 205 -5.36 -11.01 -2.94
N LEU A 206 -5.55 -10.07 -2.01
CA LEU A 206 -6.17 -10.29 -0.71
C LEU A 206 -5.47 -11.40 0.05
N GLN A 207 -4.16 -11.61 -0.10
CA GLN A 207 -3.43 -12.67 0.62
C GLN A 207 -2.95 -12.21 2.00
N ASP A 208 -2.84 -10.90 2.22
CA ASP A 208 -2.45 -10.34 3.51
C ASP A 208 -3.45 -10.68 4.62
N GLN A 209 -2.98 -11.46 5.60
CA GLN A 209 -3.81 -11.98 6.69
C GLN A 209 -4.43 -10.84 7.52
N ASN A 210 -3.67 -9.79 7.81
CA ASN A 210 -4.17 -8.63 8.56
C ASN A 210 -5.27 -7.86 7.80
N ILE A 211 -5.22 -7.80 6.47
CA ILE A 211 -6.28 -7.20 5.65
C ILE A 211 -7.51 -8.11 5.63
N ARG A 212 -7.32 -9.42 5.41
CA ARG A 212 -8.41 -10.41 5.45
C ARG A 212 -9.20 -10.35 6.76
N GLU A 213 -8.51 -10.20 7.88
CA GLU A 213 -9.12 -10.08 9.20
C GLU A 213 -10.06 -8.87 9.30
N VAL A 214 -9.65 -7.72 8.76
CA VAL A 214 -10.48 -6.51 8.76
C VAL A 214 -11.67 -6.66 7.80
N ILE A 215 -11.44 -7.13 6.57
CA ILE A 215 -12.51 -7.31 5.57
C ILE A 215 -13.56 -8.31 6.06
N LYS A 216 -13.13 -9.40 6.72
CA LYS A 216 -14.05 -10.38 7.31
C LYS A 216 -14.92 -9.78 8.42
N GLN A 217 -14.43 -8.78 9.14
CA GLN A 217 -15.21 -8.08 10.15
C GLN A 217 -16.23 -7.12 9.52
N ILE A 218 -15.89 -6.47 8.40
CA ILE A 218 -16.80 -5.57 7.67
C ILE A 218 -18.01 -6.32 7.10
N GLY A 219 -17.80 -7.53 6.58
CA GLY A 219 -18.85 -8.34 5.95
C GLY A 219 -19.77 -9.11 6.90
N ARG A 220 -19.64 -8.88 8.22
CA ARG A 220 -20.57 -9.41 9.24
C ARG A 220 -21.65 -8.39 9.56
#